data_AF-A0A4Y2Q920-F1
#
_entry.id   AF-A0A4Y2Q920-F1
#
_cell.length_a   1.000
_cell.length_b   1.000
_cell.length_c   1.000
_cell.angle_alpha   90.00
_cell.angle_beta   90.00
_cell.angle_gamma   90.00
#
_symmetry.space_group_name_H-M   'P 1'
#
loop_
_entity.id
_entity.type
_entity.pdbx_description
1 polymer ?
#
loop_
_entity_poly.entity_id
_entity_poly.type
_entity_poly.pdbx_seq_one_letter_code
_entity_poly.pdbx_strand_id
1 'polypeptide(L)'
;MVNLIQWNARGLRNKALAKESFLKADIIAIQETFLTPSVNFALPNKILYRTDRHNSPSGGLLIGINKKFSSHLVQLQLPPSEVEVQTVRLVIESKSILIINIYSPHGNFEPSFLENLYKSISPPFIIVVDFNIHHR
;
A
#
# COMPACT_ATOMS: atom_id res chain seq x y z
N MET A 1 -13.41 15.93 -5.34
CA MET A 1 -12.47 15.69 -4.23
C MET A 1 -12.11 14.21 -4.24
N VAL A 2 -10.81 13.87 -4.18
CA VAL A 2 -10.32 12.49 -4.08
C VAL A 2 -9.87 12.26 -2.65
N ASN A 3 -10.23 11.11 -2.07
CA ASN A 3 -9.93 10.81 -0.68
C ASN A 3 -9.11 9.52 -0.55
N LEU A 4 -8.19 9.51 0.41
CA LEU A 4 -7.28 8.41 0.69
C LEU A 4 -7.39 8.02 2.16
N ILE A 5 -7.52 6.72 2.42
CA ILE A 5 -7.37 6.14 3.76
C ILE A 5 -6.07 5.34 3.78
N GLN A 6 -5.20 5.65 4.74
CA GLN A 6 -4.11 4.75 5.12
C GLN A 6 -4.39 4.14 6.49
N TRP A 7 -4.12 2.83 6.63
CA TRP A 7 -4.22 2.15 7.91
C TRP A 7 -3.36 0.89 7.99
N ASN A 8 -2.58 0.75 9.06
CA ASN A 8 -2.08 -0.55 9.47
C ASN A 8 -3.24 -1.33 10.12
N ALA A 9 -3.73 -2.37 9.43
CA ALA A 9 -4.90 -3.10 9.87
C ALA A 9 -4.61 -4.15 10.96
N ARG A 10 -3.35 -4.62 11.05
CA ARG A 10 -2.98 -5.78 11.87
C ARG A 10 -3.98 -6.93 11.71
N GLY A 11 -4.19 -7.33 10.46
CA GLY A 11 -5.17 -8.32 10.01
C GLY A 11 -6.49 -7.73 9.54
N LEU A 12 -6.79 -7.89 8.25
CA LEU A 12 -7.93 -7.21 7.60
C LEU A 12 -9.26 -7.97 7.69
N ARG A 13 -9.24 -9.31 7.82
CA ARG A 13 -10.43 -10.18 7.66
C ARG A 13 -11.57 -9.87 8.63
N ASN A 14 -11.26 -9.47 9.87
CA ASN A 14 -12.25 -9.29 10.94
C ASN A 14 -12.60 -7.82 11.21
N LYS A 15 -12.21 -6.88 10.33
CA LYS A 15 -12.40 -5.44 10.54
C LYS A 15 -13.69 -4.91 9.93
N ALA A 16 -14.83 -5.48 10.34
CA ALA A 16 -16.15 -5.14 9.79
C ALA A 16 -16.50 -3.65 9.89
N LEU A 17 -16.12 -2.99 10.99
CA LEU A 17 -16.39 -1.56 11.23
C LEU A 17 -15.69 -0.63 10.22
N ALA A 18 -14.53 -1.04 9.70
CA ALA A 18 -13.80 -0.23 8.73
C ALA A 18 -14.31 -0.41 7.29
N LYS A 19 -15.16 -1.42 7.05
CA LYS A 19 -15.60 -1.81 5.70
C LYS A 19 -16.37 -0.69 5.01
N GLU A 20 -17.29 -0.01 5.69
CA GLU A 20 -18.02 1.12 5.10
C GLU A 20 -17.09 2.25 4.68
N SER A 21 -16.14 2.62 5.53
CA SER A 21 -15.14 3.66 5.23
C SER A 21 -14.30 3.29 4.03
N PHE A 22 -13.85 2.02 3.94
CA PHE A 22 -13.12 1.55 2.77
C PHE A 22 -13.96 1.61 1.50
N LEU A 23 -15.24 1.24 1.55
CA LEU A 23 -16.11 1.29 0.37
C LEU A 23 -16.28 2.72 -0.14
N LYS A 24 -16.49 3.69 0.76
CA LYS A 24 -16.63 5.11 0.43
C LYS A 24 -15.32 5.73 -0.07
N ALA A 25 -14.18 5.17 0.33
CA ALA A 25 -12.89 5.75 -0.01
C ALA A 25 -12.53 5.63 -1.50
N ASP A 26 -11.85 6.60 -2.07
CA ASP A 26 -11.36 6.51 -3.45
C ASP A 26 -10.08 5.67 -3.55
N ILE A 27 -9.21 5.82 -2.55
CA ILE A 27 -7.95 5.10 -2.42
C ILE A 27 -7.88 4.55 -1.00
N ILE A 28 -7.51 3.27 -0.86
CA ILE A 28 -7.10 2.70 0.41
C ILE A 28 -5.68 2.16 0.30
N ALA A 29 -4.86 2.37 1.32
CA ALA A 29 -3.51 1.84 1.43
C ALA A 29 -3.36 1.17 2.81
N ILE A 30 -3.31 -0.15 2.81
CA ILE A 30 -3.36 -0.96 4.02
C ILE A 30 -2.02 -1.65 4.23
N GLN A 31 -1.47 -1.54 5.44
CA GLN A 31 -0.34 -2.33 5.92
C GLN A 31 -0.84 -3.48 6.80
N GLU A 32 -0.03 -4.52 6.95
CA GLU A 32 -0.34 -5.71 7.77
C GLU A 32 -1.72 -6.31 7.45
N THR A 33 -1.95 -6.65 6.19
CA THR A 33 -3.23 -7.22 5.76
C THR A 33 -3.48 -8.62 6.33
N PHE A 34 -2.40 -9.37 6.57
CA PHE A 34 -2.39 -10.79 6.96
C PHE A 34 -3.19 -11.67 5.99
N LEU A 35 -3.32 -11.24 4.74
CA LEU A 35 -3.93 -12.03 3.69
C LEU A 35 -2.88 -12.94 3.07
N THR A 36 -3.30 -14.13 2.67
CA THR A 36 -2.49 -15.07 1.88
C THR A 36 -3.08 -15.16 0.47
N PRO A 37 -2.32 -15.63 -0.52
CA PRO A 37 -2.81 -15.78 -1.90
C PRO A 37 -4.06 -16.66 -2.01
N SER A 38 -4.22 -17.62 -1.09
CA SER A 38 -5.40 -18.49 -1.01
C SER A 38 -6.66 -17.80 -0.46
N VAL A 39 -6.53 -16.62 0.16
CA VAL A 39 -7.66 -15.87 0.68
C VAL A 39 -8.29 -15.04 -0.42
N ASN A 40 -9.54 -15.39 -0.75
CA ASN A 40 -10.42 -14.55 -1.56
C ASN A 40 -10.85 -13.33 -0.74
N PHE A 41 -10.25 -12.19 -1.02
CA PHE A 41 -10.60 -10.90 -0.44
C PHE A 41 -10.99 -9.93 -1.57
N ALA A 42 -12.16 -9.30 -1.43
CA ALA A 42 -12.67 -8.37 -2.42
C ALA A 42 -13.35 -7.18 -1.73
N LEU A 43 -13.23 -6.01 -2.35
CA LEU A 43 -13.98 -4.81 -2.00
C LEU A 43 -14.76 -4.38 -3.24
N PRO A 44 -16.10 -4.31 -3.16
CA PRO A 44 -16.92 -3.76 -4.23
C PRO A 44 -16.38 -2.43 -4.77
N ASN A 45 -16.49 -2.25 -6.09
CA ASN A 45 -16.07 -1.05 -6.81
C ASN A 45 -14.59 -0.68 -6.68
N LYS A 46 -13.72 -1.59 -6.24
CA LYS A 46 -12.27 -1.37 -6.25
C LYS A 46 -11.51 -2.39 -7.09
N ILE A 47 -10.41 -1.93 -7.66
CA ILE A 47 -9.30 -2.76 -8.15
C ILE A 47 -8.34 -2.91 -6.97
N LEU A 48 -8.00 -4.16 -6.62
CA LEU A 48 -7.12 -4.44 -5.48
C LEU A 48 -5.76 -4.93 -5.99
N TYR A 49 -4.71 -4.24 -5.58
CA TYR A 49 -3.33 -4.65 -5.75
C TYR A 49 -2.84 -5.18 -4.40
N ARG A 50 -2.35 -6.41 -4.38
CA ARG A 50 -1.94 -7.11 -3.15
C ARG A 50 -0.50 -7.54 -3.25
N THR A 51 0.21 -7.39 -2.14
CA THR A 51 1.52 -7.99 -1.90
C THR A 51 1.34 -8.89 -0.69
N ASP A 52 1.07 -10.16 -0.91
CA ASP A 52 0.86 -11.13 0.16
C ASP A 52 2.19 -11.80 0.53
N ARG A 53 2.39 -12.11 1.82
CA ARG A 53 3.52 -12.95 2.23
C ARG A 53 3.17 -14.43 2.07
N HIS A 54 4.04 -15.20 1.43
CA HIS A 54 3.86 -16.65 1.28
C HIS A 54 4.30 -17.44 2.51
N ASN A 55 5.35 -16.97 3.20
CA ASN A 55 6.04 -17.72 4.26
C ASN A 55 5.81 -17.14 5.66
N SER A 56 4.85 -16.24 5.83
CA SER A 56 4.58 -15.58 7.10
C SER A 56 3.08 -15.31 7.25
N PRO A 57 2.51 -15.53 8.45
CA PRO A 57 1.12 -15.19 8.74
C PRO A 57 0.90 -13.68 8.95
N SER A 58 1.96 -12.88 9.00
CA SER A 58 1.92 -11.43 9.24
C SER A 58 2.49 -10.61 8.07
N GLY A 59 2.37 -9.29 8.13
CA GLY A 59 2.77 -8.37 7.06
C GLY A 59 1.76 -8.32 5.91
N GLY A 60 2.27 -7.97 4.72
CA GLY A 60 1.49 -7.86 3.50
C GLY A 60 0.85 -6.49 3.33
N LEU A 61 0.75 -6.07 2.06
CA LEU A 61 0.27 -4.75 1.65
C LEU A 61 -0.94 -4.86 0.71
N LEU A 62 -1.84 -3.88 0.79
CA LEU A 62 -2.93 -3.73 -0.16
C LEU A 62 -3.13 -2.27 -0.53
N ILE A 63 -3.17 -1.98 -1.83
CA ILE A 63 -3.68 -0.72 -2.39
C ILE A 63 -4.97 -1.05 -3.13
N GLY A 64 -6.06 -0.41 -2.71
CA GLY A 64 -7.36 -0.51 -3.36
C GLY A 64 -7.73 0.81 -4.02
N ILE A 65 -8.01 0.78 -5.31
CA ILE A 65 -8.35 1.95 -6.13
C ILE A 65 -9.79 1.85 -6.61
N ASN A 66 -10.59 2.91 -6.44
CA ASN A 66 -11.93 2.98 -7.01
C ASN A 66 -11.90 2.77 -8.54
N LYS A 67 -12.73 1.86 -9.05
CA LYS A 67 -12.78 1.45 -10.47
C LYS A 67 -13.07 2.60 -11.44
N LYS A 68 -13.56 3.74 -10.95
CA LYS A 68 -13.73 4.96 -11.77
C LYS A 68 -12.40 5.55 -12.24
N PHE A 69 -11.26 5.17 -11.63
CA PHE A 69 -9.94 5.61 -12.02
C PHE A 69 -9.16 4.49 -12.72
N SER A 70 -8.38 4.86 -13.74
CA SER A 70 -7.39 3.97 -14.32
C SER A 70 -6.20 3.83 -13.38
N SER A 71 -5.72 2.61 -13.20
CA SER A 71 -4.56 2.32 -12.37
C SER A 71 -3.83 1.06 -12.83
N HIS A 72 -2.55 0.93 -12.46
CA HIS A 72 -1.77 -0.30 -12.62
C HIS A 72 -0.64 -0.37 -11.60
N LEU A 73 -0.17 -1.59 -11.32
CA LEU A 73 0.99 -1.84 -10.48
C LEU A 73 2.27 -1.32 -11.17
N VAL A 74 3.16 -0.71 -10.40
CA VAL A 74 4.49 -0.29 -10.85
C VAL A 74 5.53 -1.08 -10.07
N GLN A 75 6.44 -1.73 -10.78
CA GLN A 75 7.59 -2.41 -10.18
C GLN A 75 8.73 -1.41 -10.01
N LEU A 76 9.16 -1.20 -8.77
CA LEU A 76 10.36 -0.42 -8.46
C LEU A 76 11.55 -1.36 -8.31
N GLN A 77 12.70 -0.96 -8.85
CA GLN A 77 13.96 -1.68 -8.62
C GLN A 77 14.61 -1.12 -7.36
N LEU A 78 14.38 -1.78 -6.23
CA LEU A 78 14.97 -1.43 -4.95
C LEU A 78 15.96 -2.53 -4.52
N PRO A 79 17.05 -2.18 -3.81
CA PRO A 79 17.91 -3.17 -3.18
C PRO A 79 17.10 -4.09 -2.24
N PRO A 80 17.56 -5.33 -2.01
CA PRO A 80 16.93 -6.23 -1.05
C PRO A 80 16.79 -5.57 0.33
N SER A 81 15.59 -5.68 0.91
CA SER A 81 15.26 -5.09 2.21
C SER A 81 14.10 -5.86 2.86
N GLU A 82 14.01 -5.81 4.19
CA GLU A 82 12.83 -6.27 4.93
C GLU A 82 11.64 -5.31 4.81
N VAL A 83 11.88 -4.11 4.27
CA VAL A 83 10.83 -3.12 4.01
C VAL A 83 9.97 -3.59 2.84
N GLU A 84 8.68 -3.75 3.09
CA GLU A 84 7.70 -4.03 2.05
C GLU A 84 7.31 -2.73 1.33
N VAL A 85 7.34 -2.76 0.00
CA VAL A 85 6.94 -1.63 -0.83
C VAL A 85 5.95 -2.09 -1.88
N GLN A 86 4.85 -1.36 -2.01
CA GLN A 86 3.87 -1.56 -3.07
C GLN A 86 3.57 -0.21 -3.73
N THR A 87 3.68 -0.17 -5.06
CA THR A 87 3.49 1.07 -5.82
C THR A 87 2.43 0.87 -6.88
N VAL A 88 1.46 1.79 -6.92
CA VAL A 88 0.41 1.83 -7.93
C VAL A 88 0.43 3.20 -8.61
N ARG A 89 0.44 3.21 -9.94
CA ARG A 89 0.19 4.42 -10.72
C ARG A 89 -1.31 4.61 -10.86
N LEU A 90 -1.78 5.79 -10.51
CA LEU A 90 -3.18 6.21 -10.59
C LEU A 90 -3.31 7.39 -11.55
N VAL A 91 -4.34 7.37 -12.40
CA VAL A 91 -4.65 8.47 -13.33
C VAL A 91 -5.96 9.15 -12.94
N ILE A 92 -5.90 10.46 -12.69
CA ILE A 92 -7.05 11.32 -12.36
C ILE A 92 -7.04 12.48 -13.34
N GLU A 93 -8.11 12.66 -14.12
CA GLU A 93 -8.26 13.80 -15.07
C GLU A 93 -7.01 13.99 -15.96
N SER A 94 -6.51 12.89 -16.53
CA SER A 94 -5.31 12.84 -17.39
C SER A 94 -3.98 13.17 -16.70
N LYS A 95 -3.96 13.34 -15.37
CA LYS A 95 -2.74 13.49 -14.56
C LYS A 95 -2.43 12.18 -13.86
N SER A 96 -1.16 11.77 -13.88
CA SER A 96 -0.70 10.57 -13.18
C SER A 96 -0.07 10.90 -11.83
N ILE A 97 -0.35 10.11 -10.81
CA ILE A 97 0.29 10.14 -9.49
C ILE A 97 0.68 8.73 -9.05
N LEU A 98 1.82 8.59 -8.38
CA LEU A 98 2.19 7.33 -7.72
C LEU A 98 1.65 7.30 -6.30
N ILE A 99 0.99 6.19 -5.94
CA ILE A 99 0.64 5.86 -4.56
C ILE A 99 1.60 4.76 -4.11
N ILE A 100 2.39 5.06 -3.10
CA ILE A 100 3.44 4.17 -2.59
C ILE A 100 3.07 3.82 -1.14
N ASN A 101 2.78 2.54 -0.91
CA ASN A 101 2.43 1.99 0.38
C ASN A 101 3.64 1.22 0.94
N ILE A 102 4.09 1.58 2.14
CA ILE A 102 5.31 1.03 2.74
C ILE A 102 5.05 0.49 4.14
N TYR A 103 5.65 -0.65 4.46
CA TYR A 103 5.66 -1.22 5.80
C TYR A 103 7.06 -1.71 6.17
N SER A 104 7.57 -1.29 7.33
CA SER A 104 8.77 -1.86 7.93
C SER A 104 8.40 -2.57 9.24
N PRO A 105 8.55 -3.91 9.33
CA PRO A 105 8.10 -4.66 10.50
C PRO A 105 8.90 -4.36 11.77
N HIS A 106 10.18 -4.00 11.63
CA HIS A 106 11.10 -3.88 12.76
C HIS A 106 11.70 -2.48 12.91
N GLY A 107 11.33 -1.53 12.04
CA GLY A 107 11.95 -0.20 12.02
C GLY A 107 13.44 -0.20 11.70
N ASN A 108 13.97 -1.35 11.29
CA ASN A 108 15.37 -1.55 10.94
C ASN A 108 15.47 -1.54 9.41
N PHE A 109 15.93 -0.42 8.86
CA PHE A 109 16.27 -0.33 7.44
C PHE A 109 17.46 0.60 7.25
N GLU A 110 18.26 0.30 6.24
CA GLU A 110 19.42 1.10 5.88
C GLU A 110 19.03 2.56 5.65
N PRO A 111 19.79 3.55 6.15
CA PRO A 111 19.53 4.97 5.87
C PRO A 111 19.43 5.27 4.37
N SER A 112 20.14 4.49 3.55
CA SER A 112 20.13 4.60 2.08
C SER A 112 18.81 4.14 1.42
N PHE A 113 17.93 3.45 2.15
CA PHE A 113 16.65 2.95 1.61
C PHE A 113 15.80 4.09 1.04
N LEU A 114 15.62 5.18 1.80
CA LEU A 114 14.82 6.32 1.35
C LEU A 114 15.46 6.98 0.12
N GLU A 115 16.78 7.18 0.12
CA GLU A 115 17.50 7.73 -1.04
C GLU A 115 17.32 6.86 -2.29
N ASN A 116 17.42 5.54 -2.15
CA ASN A 116 17.20 4.61 -3.24
C ASN A 116 15.74 4.64 -3.73
N LEU A 117 14.78 4.76 -2.81
CA LEU A 117 13.36 4.93 -3.15
C LEU A 117 13.13 6.22 -3.94
N TYR A 118 13.65 7.36 -3.46
CA TYR A 118 13.51 8.66 -4.12
C TYR A 118 14.12 8.66 -5.52
N LYS A 119 15.29 8.04 -5.71
CA LYS A 119 15.91 7.86 -7.04
C LYS A 119 15.10 6.97 -7.98
N SER A 120 14.25 6.10 -7.45
CA SER A 120 13.45 5.14 -8.23
C SER A 120 12.07 5.67 -8.64
N ILE A 121 11.68 6.87 -8.21
CA ILE A 121 10.35 7.44 -8.43
C ILE A 121 10.42 8.85 -9.03
N SER A 122 9.36 9.24 -9.73
CA SER A 122 9.20 10.58 -10.31
C SER A 122 7.95 11.26 -9.75
N PRO A 123 7.98 12.57 -9.46
CA PRO A 123 6.80 13.30 -9.02
C PRO A 123 5.70 13.38 -10.11
N PRO A 124 4.42 13.56 -9.72
CA PRO A 124 3.94 13.62 -8.35
C PRO A 124 3.75 12.23 -7.73
N PHE A 125 3.95 12.14 -6.42
CA PHE A 125 3.74 10.90 -5.65
C PHE A 125 3.22 11.20 -4.24
N ILE A 126 2.56 10.20 -3.65
CA ILE A 126 2.21 10.15 -2.23
C ILE A 126 2.85 8.88 -1.67
N ILE A 127 3.63 9.04 -0.62
CA ILE A 127 4.18 7.93 0.17
C ILE A 127 3.40 7.87 1.48
N VAL A 128 2.87 6.70 1.79
CA VAL A 128 2.25 6.41 3.08
C VAL A 128 2.95 5.22 3.74
N VAL A 129 3.17 5.33 5.04
CA VAL A 129 4.11 4.44 5.73
C VAL A 129 3.57 3.96 7.07
N ASP A 130 3.96 2.75 7.43
CA ASP A 130 4.19 2.40 8.83
C ASP A 130 5.60 1.85 8.95
N PHE A 131 6.49 2.65 9.51
CA PHE A 131 7.89 2.29 9.66
C PHE A 131 8.21 1.63 11.00
N ASN A 132 7.29 1.58 11.96
CA ASN A 132 7.61 1.16 13.34
C ASN A 132 8.85 1.87 13.93
N ILE A 133 9.09 3.13 13.55
CA ILE A 133 10.15 3.99 14.11
C ILE A 133 9.54 5.13 14.90
N HIS A 134 10.21 5.53 15.98
CA HIS A 134 9.84 6.69 16.76
C HIS A 134 10.87 7.79 16.52
N HIS A 135 10.40 8.98 16.13
CA HIS A 135 11.23 10.17 16.21
C HIS A 135 11.48 10.47 17.69
N ARG A 136 12.73 10.75 18.05
CA ARG A 136 13.11 11.18 19.39
C ARG A 136 13.26 12.69 19.41
#